data_AF-A0A7Z1PWG1-F1
#
_entry.id   AF-A0A7Z1PWG1-F1
#
_cell.length_a   1.000
_cell.length_b   1.000
_cell.length_c   1.000
_cell.angle_alpha   90.00
_cell.angle_beta   90.00
_cell.angle_gamma   90.00
#
_symmetry.space_group_name_H-M   'P 1'
#
loop_
_entity.id
_entity.type
_entity.pdbx_description
1 polymer ?
#
loop_
_entity_poly.entity_id
_entity_poly.type
_entity_poly.pdbx_seq_one_letter_code
_entity_poly.pdbx_strand_id
1 'polypeptide(L)' 'MSERMKQGGRGQGMTPAALWQHQRRGREALQLEIAGEYDAAARAWQHTANRAPHPQWRMFARERARRCREKLFFRQGGC' A
#
# COMPACT_ATOMS: atom_id res chain seq x y z
N MET A 1 30.59 -29.68 12.27
CA MET A 1 29.88 -29.04 13.41
C MET A 1 29.65 -27.58 13.06
N SER A 2 28.53 -27.26 12.40
CA SER A 2 28.18 -25.87 12.02
C SER A 2 27.09 -25.37 12.96
N GLU A 3 27.51 -24.96 14.15
CA GLU A 3 26.65 -24.27 15.10
C GLU A 3 26.98 -22.78 15.09
N ARG A 4 25.95 -21.97 15.33
CA ARG A 4 26.02 -20.54 15.66
C ARG A 4 25.97 -19.56 14.49
N MET A 5 24.94 -19.69 13.65
CA MET A 5 24.24 -18.47 13.20
C MET A 5 23.38 -17.96 14.36
N LYS A 6 24.05 -17.27 15.29
CA LYS A 6 23.46 -16.48 16.37
C LYS A 6 22.64 -15.35 15.73
N GLN A 7 21.36 -15.63 15.46
CA GLN A 7 20.38 -14.61 15.08
C GLN A 7 19.97 -13.84 16.35
N GLY A 8 20.90 -13.03 16.85
CA GLY A 8 20.68 -12.05 17.90
C GLY A 8 20.68 -10.65 17.27
N GLY A 9 19.53 -10.22 16.78
CA GLY A 9 19.36 -8.89 16.20
C GLY A 9 17.89 -8.63 15.93
N ARG A 10 17.29 -7.73 16.71
CA ARG A 10 15.92 -7.25 16.58
C ARG A 10 15.70 -6.74 15.15
N GLY A 11 15.03 -7.54 14.34
CA GLY A 11 14.67 -7.18 12.98
C GLY A 11 13.44 -8.00 12.65
N GLN A 12 12.27 -7.41 12.86
CA GLN A 12 11.00 -7.99 12.43
C GLN A 12 11.00 -7.97 10.90
N GLY A 13 11.77 -8.89 10.31
CA GLY A 13 11.92 -9.08 8.89
C GLY A 13 10.56 -9.42 8.32
N MET A 14 10.10 -8.55 7.44
CA MET A 14 8.89 -8.71 6.65
C MET A 14 8.73 -10.16 6.20
N THR A 15 7.66 -10.85 6.59
CA THR A 15 7.41 -12.18 6.05
C THR A 15 7.10 -12.07 4.56
N PRO A 16 7.61 -12.97 3.70
CA PRO A 16 7.30 -12.98 2.27
C PRO A 16 5.79 -12.96 2.00
N ALA A 17 5.00 -13.60 2.87
CA ALA A 17 3.54 -13.60 2.82
C ALA A 17 2.94 -12.18 2.98
N ALA A 18 3.44 -11.40 3.93
CA ALA A 18 2.96 -10.04 4.14
C ALA A 18 3.36 -9.09 3.00
N LEU A 19 4.53 -9.31 2.37
CA LEU A 19 4.95 -8.58 1.17
C LEU A 19 4.02 -8.91 -0.01
N TRP A 20 3.76 -10.20 -0.23
CA TRP A 20 2.85 -10.65 -1.29
C TRP A 20 1.44 -10.10 -1.11
N GLN A 21 0.90 -10.13 0.12
CA GLN A 21 -0.42 -9.56 0.41
C GLN A 21 -0.46 -8.05 0.16
N HIS A 22 0.59 -7.31 0.52
CA HIS A 22 0.67 -5.89 0.27
C HIS A 22 0.70 -5.59 -1.23
N GLN A 23 1.52 -6.32 -2.00
CA GLN A 23 1.59 -6.16 -3.45
C GLN A 23 0.28 -6.51 -4.14
N ARG A 24 -0.39 -7.58 -3.72
CA ARG A 24 -1.69 -7.98 -4.27
C ARG A 24 -2.74 -6.87 -4.11
N ARG A 25 -2.84 -6.30 -2.91
CA ARG A 25 -3.78 -5.20 -2.62
C ARG A 25 -3.42 -3.91 -3.36
N GLY A 26 -2.12 -3.62 -3.47
CA GLY A 26 -1.62 -2.49 -4.25
C GLY A 26 -1.95 -2.63 -5.74
N ARG A 27 -1.89 -3.85 -6.30
CA ARG A 27 -2.31 -4.13 -7.68
C ARG A 27 -3.81 -3.94 -7.86
N GLU A 28 -4.64 -4.42 -6.94
CA GLU A 28 -6.09 -4.19 -6.97
C GLU A 28 -6.42 -2.68 -6.93
N ALA A 29 -5.77 -1.94 -6.03
CA ALA A 29 -5.93 -0.48 -5.95
C ALA A 29 -5.48 0.24 -7.24
N LEU A 30 -4.40 -0.24 -7.87
CA LEU A 30 -3.91 0.30 -9.14
C LEU A 30 -4.87 0.01 -10.31
N GLN A 31 -5.47 -1.18 -10.36
CA GLN A 31 -6.46 -1.51 -11.39
C GLN A 31 -7.68 -0.57 -11.32
N LEU A 32 -8.15 -0.27 -10.11
CA LEU A 32 -9.23 0.71 -9.91
C LEU A 32 -8.83 2.11 -10.37
N GLU A 33 -7.58 2.52 -10.13
CA GLU A 33 -7.07 3.81 -10.58
C GLU A 33 -6.97 3.91 -12.11
N ILE A 34 -6.56 2.82 -12.78
CA ILE A 34 -6.53 2.72 -14.24
C ILE A 34 -7.95 2.71 -14.83
N ALA A 35 -8.90 2.05 -14.16
CA ALA A 35 -10.31 2.05 -14.54
C ALA A 35 -10.99 3.42 -14.34
N GLY A 36 -10.31 4.39 -13.72
CA GLY A 36 -10.86 5.71 -13.43
C GLY A 36 -11.81 5.74 -12.24
N GLU A 37 -11.93 4.64 -11.49
CA GLU A 37 -12.76 4.51 -10.29
C GLU A 37 -12.03 5.07 -9.07
N TYR A 38 -11.72 6.37 -9.11
CA TYR A 38 -10.83 7.02 -8.15
C TYR A 38 -11.34 6.96 -6.70
N ASP A 39 -12.66 6.91 -6.48
CA ASP A 39 -13.25 6.75 -5.15
C ASP A 39 -12.96 5.37 -4.54
N ALA A 40 -13.19 4.32 -5.33
CA ALA A 40 -12.86 2.95 -4.95
C ALA A 40 -11.33 2.76 -4.82
N ALA A 41 -10.55 3.33 -5.74
CA ALA A 41 -9.09 3.31 -5.69
C ALA A 41 -8.56 3.96 -4.42
N ALA A 42 -9.09 5.13 -4.04
CA ALA A 42 -8.69 5.82 -2.81
C ALA A 42 -8.96 4.98 -1.56
N ARG A 43 -10.12 4.30 -1.48
CA ARG A 43 -10.44 3.38 -0.38
C ARG A 43 -9.49 2.18 -0.35
N ALA A 44 -9.21 1.58 -1.51
CA ALA A 44 -8.29 0.44 -1.63
C ALA A 44 -6.85 0.82 -1.23
N TRP A 45 -6.36 1.98 -1.65
CA TRP A 45 -5.07 2.52 -1.24
C TRP A 45 -5.02 2.82 0.26
N GLN A 46 -6.07 3.41 0.83
CA GLN A 46 -6.16 3.66 2.28
C GLN A 46 -6.13 2.35 3.09
N HIS A 47 -6.87 1.33 2.65
CA HIS A 47 -6.86 0.00 3.27
C HIS A 47 -5.48 -0.65 3.19
N THR A 48 -4.82 -0.53 2.04
CA THR A 48 -3.45 -1.01 1.82
C THR A 48 -2.46 -0.31 2.75
N ALA A 49 -2.61 1.01 2.95
CA ALA A 49 -1.79 1.78 3.89
C ALA A 49 -2.03 1.38 5.35
N ASN A 50 -3.25 1.00 5.73
CA ASN A 50 -3.55 0.62 7.10
C ASN A 50 -2.98 -0.76 7.46
N ARG A 51 -2.86 -1.66 6.48
CA ARG A 51 -2.30 -3.01 6.67
C ARG A 51 -0.82 -3.13 6.29
N ALA A 52 -0.20 -2.06 5.81
CA ALA A 52 1.20 -2.06 5.44
C ALA A 52 2.08 -2.05 6.71
N PRO A 53 3.00 -3.02 6.88
CA PRO A 53 3.84 -3.09 8.07
C PRO A 53 5.01 -2.11 8.04
N HIS A 54 5.43 -1.64 6.85
CA HIS A 54 6.53 -0.70 6.72
C HIS A 54 6.04 0.75 6.57
N PRO A 55 6.60 1.73 7.31
CA PRO A 55 6.17 3.12 7.25
C PRO A 55 6.28 3.73 5.85
N GLN A 56 7.31 3.39 5.07
CA GLN A 56 7.43 3.88 3.68
C GLN A 56 6.28 3.41 2.79
N TRP A 57 5.83 2.17 2.94
CA TRP A 57 4.71 1.64 2.16
C TRP A 57 3.38 2.24 2.60
N ARG A 58 3.23 2.51 3.91
CA ARG A 58 2.08 3.27 4.44
C ARG A 58 2.03 4.66 3.82
N MET A 59 3.15 5.37 3.77
CA MET A 59 3.24 6.70 3.17
C MET A 59 2.93 6.67 1.67
N PHE A 60 3.53 5.74 0.93
CA PHE A 60 3.25 5.57 -0.50
C PHE A 60 1.77 5.35 -0.78
N ALA A 61 1.15 4.40 -0.07
CA ALA A 61 -0.26 4.10 -0.25
C ALA A 61 -1.18 5.26 0.18
N ARG A 62 -0.81 6.03 1.22
CA ARG A 62 -1.53 7.26 1.61
C ARG A 62 -1.44 8.35 0.55
N GLU A 63 -0.26 8.56 -0.02
CA GLU A 63 -0.04 9.55 -1.07
C GLU A 63 -0.89 9.22 -2.32
N ARG A 64 -0.93 7.93 -2.69
CA ARG A 64 -1.79 7.45 -3.79
C ARG A 64 -3.27 7.64 -3.48
N ALA A 65 -3.70 7.34 -2.25
CA ALA A 65 -5.07 7.60 -1.82
C ALA A 65 -5.43 9.09 -1.91
N ARG A 66 -4.53 9.98 -1.50
CA ARG A 66 -4.71 11.45 -1.61
C ARG A 66 -4.85 11.86 -3.06
N ARG A 67 -3.93 11.45 -3.93
CA ARG A 67 -3.95 11.78 -5.36
C ARG A 67 -5.23 11.27 -6.04
N CYS A 68 -5.72 10.09 -5.69
CA CYS A 68 -7.01 9.60 -6.19
C CYS A 68 -8.17 10.52 -5.76
N ARG A 69 -8.20 10.98 -4.50
CA ARG A 69 -9.22 11.94 -4.02
C ARG A 69 -9.12 13.29 -4.72
N GLU A 70 -7.92 13.80 -4.97
CA GLU A 70 -7.71 15.02 -5.75
C GLU A 70 -8.24 14.84 -7.19
N LYS A 71 -7.90 13.73 -7.85
CA LYS A 71 -8.42 13.40 -9.19
C LYS A 71 -9.94 13.27 -9.20
N LEU A 72 -10.53 12.70 -8.16
CA LEU A 72 -11.97 12.65 -7.99
C LEU A 72 -12.58 14.06 -7.88
N PHE A 73 -11.95 14.96 -7.12
CA PHE A 73 -12.39 16.34 -6.95
C PHE A 73 -12.32 17.12 -8.27
N PHE A 74 -11.21 17.00 -9.01
CA PHE A 74 -11.08 17.59 -10.34
C PHE A 74 -12.07 17.01 -11.36
N ARG A 75 -12.34 15.69 -11.32
CA ARG A 75 -13.31 15.05 -12.22
C ARG A 75 -14.75 15.48 -11.93
N GLN A 76 -15.08 15.78 -10.68
CA GLN A 76 -16.42 16.23 -10.28
C GLN A 76 -16.66 17.73 -10.48
N GLY A 77 -15.73 18.45 -11.14
CA GLY A 77 -15.94 19.86 -11.48
C GLY A 77 -15.71 20.81 -10.29
N GLY A 78 -14.66 20.56 -9.49
CA GLY A 78 -14.17 21.58 -8.56
C GLY A 78 -13.75 22.85 -9.33
N CYS A 79 -14.62 23.86 -9.32
CA CYS A 79 -14.38 25.21 -9.81
C CYS A 79 -13.28 25.91 -9.00
#